data_AF-A0A1N7J5J3-F1
#
_entry.id   AF-A0A1N7J5J3-F1
#
_cell.length_a   1.000
_cell.length_b   1.000
_cell.length_c   1.000
_cell.angle_alpha   90.00
_cell.angle_beta   90.00
_cell.angle_gamma   90.00
#
_symmetry.space_group_name_H-M   'P 1'
#
loop_
_entity.id
_entity.type
_entity.pdbx_description
1 polymer ?
#
loop_
_entity_poly.entity_id
_entity_poly.type
_entity_poly.pdbx_seq_one_letter_code
_entity_poly.pdbx_strand_id
1 'polypeptide(L)'
;MFRTLLMLCVCIVLTACSGTPSDTLIEESVAQQKTVSNMIRVVSAEKLNGWKDQEFYVADVRYELEFLTDYKTFSESLKDETPDSLVGSFFSGFGLLALSMQYGKFEKGQKVTERAEFRFRDTENGWQLAD
;
A
#
# COMPACT_ATOMS: atom_id res chain seq x y z
N MET A 1 25.14 -35.91 -21.29
CA MET A 1 23.90 -35.09 -21.29
C MET A 1 23.62 -34.38 -19.96
N PHE A 2 24.20 -34.80 -18.82
CA PHE A 2 24.02 -34.13 -17.52
C PHE A 2 24.87 -32.85 -17.34
N ARG A 3 25.95 -32.70 -18.12
CA ARG A 3 26.93 -31.59 -18.00
C ARG A 3 26.43 -30.26 -18.57
N THR A 4 25.50 -30.29 -19.53
CA THR A 4 24.93 -29.10 -20.16
C THR A 4 23.76 -28.52 -19.35
N LEU A 5 23.13 -29.32 -18.49
CA LEU A 5 22.03 -28.88 -17.62
C LEU A 5 22.54 -28.03 -16.45
N LEU A 6 23.76 -28.30 -15.97
CA LEU A 6 24.39 -27.56 -14.86
C LEU A 6 24.74 -26.11 -15.24
N MET A 7 24.94 -25.83 -16.53
CA MET A 7 25.35 -24.51 -17.03
C MET A 7 24.18 -23.54 -17.23
N LEU A 8 22.92 -24.01 -17.19
CA LEU A 8 21.74 -23.15 -17.40
C LEU A 8 21.18 -22.56 -16.10
N CYS A 9 21.55 -23.11 -14.93
CA CYS A 9 21.02 -22.67 -13.63
C CYS A 9 21.69 -21.42 -13.04
N VAL A 10 22.85 -21.01 -13.56
CA VAL A 10 23.67 -19.94 -12.96
C VAL A 10 23.30 -18.54 -13.45
N CYS A 11 22.59 -18.41 -14.58
CA CYS A 11 22.27 -17.10 -15.16
C CYS A 11 21.04 -16.41 -14.55
N ILE A 12 20.27 -17.06 -13.68
CA ILE A 12 19.04 -16.48 -13.09
C ILE A 12 19.34 -15.66 -11.82
N VAL A 13 20.56 -15.71 -11.28
CA VAL A 13 20.90 -15.05 -10.00
C VAL A 13 21.37 -13.59 -10.17
N LEU A 14 21.43 -13.05 -11.40
CA LEU A 14 22.01 -11.72 -11.64
C LEU A 14 21.05 -10.51 -11.56
N THR A 15 19.78 -10.68 -11.17
CA THR A 15 18.84 -9.54 -11.06
C THR A 15 18.53 -9.10 -9.62
N ALA A 16 19.11 -9.73 -8.59
CA ALA A 16 18.76 -9.44 -7.20
C ALA A 16 19.59 -8.33 -6.50
N CYS A 17 20.52 -7.66 -7.20
CA CYS A 17 21.26 -6.50 -6.68
C CYS A 17 20.79 -5.20 -7.34
N SER A 18 19.48 -4.98 -7.36
CA SER A 18 18.91 -3.66 -7.60
C SER A 18 19.14 -2.83 -6.34
N GLY A 19 19.94 -1.77 -6.41
CA GLY A 19 20.18 -0.83 -5.29
C GLY A 19 18.96 0.03 -4.91
N THR A 20 17.76 -0.42 -5.28
CA THR A 20 16.45 0.21 -5.07
C THR A 20 15.40 -0.89 -4.83
N PRO A 21 14.31 -0.60 -4.11
CA PRO A 21 13.22 -1.56 -3.94
C PRO A 21 12.63 -1.97 -5.29
N SER A 22 12.17 -3.20 -5.39
CA SER A 22 11.46 -3.68 -6.58
C SER A 22 10.07 -3.06 -6.68
N ASP A 23 9.55 -2.94 -7.90
CA ASP A 23 8.20 -2.40 -8.13
C ASP A 23 7.14 -3.22 -7.40
N THR A 24 7.27 -4.55 -7.40
CA THR A 24 6.38 -5.45 -6.65
C THR A 24 6.41 -5.17 -5.15
N LEU A 25 7.60 -4.94 -4.55
CA LEU A 25 7.69 -4.61 -3.13
C LEU A 25 7.03 -3.27 -2.83
N ILE A 26 7.16 -2.29 -3.72
CA ILE A 26 6.51 -0.98 -3.59
C ILE A 26 4.99 -1.17 -3.66
N GLU A 27 4.47 -1.86 -4.68
CA GLU A 27 3.04 -2.11 -4.86
C GLU A 27 2.42 -2.85 -3.67
N GLU A 28 3.09 -3.90 -3.17
CA GLU A 28 2.66 -4.64 -1.98
C GLU A 28 2.66 -3.78 -0.73
N SER A 29 3.70 -2.96 -0.54
CA SER A 29 3.80 -2.05 0.61
C SER A 29 2.72 -0.97 0.60
N VAL A 30 2.42 -0.40 -0.59
CA VAL A 30 1.33 0.56 -0.77
C VAL A 30 -0.02 -0.12 -0.51
N ALA A 31 -0.23 -1.31 -1.06
CA ALA A 31 -1.45 -2.08 -0.81
C ALA A 31 -1.65 -2.38 0.67
N GLN A 32 -0.58 -2.78 1.38
CA GLN A 32 -0.61 -3.07 2.80
C GLN A 32 -0.88 -1.81 3.64
N GLN A 33 -0.26 -0.68 3.33
CA GLN A 33 -0.42 0.55 4.11
C GLN A 33 -1.78 1.22 3.90
N LYS A 34 -2.30 1.21 2.66
CA LYS A 34 -3.54 1.93 2.31
C LYS A 34 -4.80 1.08 2.39
N THR A 35 -4.69 -0.25 2.43
CA THR A 35 -5.85 -1.13 2.64
C THR A 35 -6.31 -1.05 4.08
N VAL A 36 -7.57 -0.67 4.27
CA VAL A 36 -8.25 -0.67 5.56
C VAL A 36 -9.26 -1.80 5.53
N SER A 37 -9.07 -2.78 6.42
CA SER A 37 -9.92 -3.97 6.48
C SER A 37 -11.41 -3.62 6.45
N ASN A 38 -12.16 -4.30 5.60
CA ASN A 38 -13.61 -4.13 5.40
C ASN A 38 -14.07 -2.73 4.95
N MET A 39 -13.15 -1.82 4.60
CA MET A 39 -13.51 -0.46 4.24
C MET A 39 -12.94 -0.03 2.88
N ILE A 40 -11.62 -0.12 2.71
CA ILE A 40 -10.93 0.36 1.51
C ILE A 40 -9.90 -0.69 1.12
N ARG A 41 -9.83 -0.98 -0.17
CA ARG A 41 -8.78 -1.84 -0.74
C ARG A 41 -8.06 -1.10 -1.86
N VAL A 42 -6.75 -1.33 -1.95
CA VAL A 42 -5.99 -0.97 -3.15
C VAL A 42 -6.24 -2.00 -4.24
N VAL A 43 -6.72 -1.56 -5.40
CA VAL A 43 -7.00 -2.44 -6.57
C VAL A 43 -5.97 -2.33 -7.67
N SER A 44 -5.21 -1.24 -7.69
CA SER A 44 -4.00 -1.10 -8.51
C SER A 44 -3.03 -0.13 -7.84
N ALA A 45 -1.74 -0.36 -8.03
CA ALA A 45 -0.66 0.54 -7.67
C ALA A 45 0.39 0.50 -8.78
N GLU A 46 0.97 1.64 -9.10
CA GLU A 46 1.97 1.78 -10.16
C GLU A 46 2.98 2.84 -9.74
N LYS A 47 4.26 2.46 -9.73
CA LYS A 47 5.35 3.42 -9.54
C LYS A 47 5.49 4.29 -10.79
N LEU A 48 5.30 5.59 -10.64
CA LEU A 48 5.51 6.58 -11.70
C LEU A 48 6.97 7.03 -11.80
N ASN A 49 7.64 7.19 -10.65
CA ASN A 49 9.03 7.60 -10.58
C ASN A 49 9.67 7.14 -9.25
N GLY A 50 10.99 7.29 -9.13
CA GLY A 50 11.64 7.16 -7.82
C GLY A 50 13.07 7.66 -7.82
N TRP A 51 13.51 8.14 -6.66
CA TRP A 51 14.84 8.71 -6.46
C TRP A 51 15.38 8.38 -5.08
N LYS A 52 16.71 8.44 -4.95
CA LYS A 52 17.35 8.35 -3.65
C LYS A 52 17.34 9.71 -2.98
N ASP A 53 16.84 9.77 -1.76
CA ASP A 53 16.89 10.94 -0.89
C ASP A 53 17.58 10.56 0.43
N GLN A 54 18.85 10.91 0.53
CA GLN A 54 19.72 10.54 1.66
C GLN A 54 19.77 9.02 1.86
N GLU A 55 19.21 8.55 2.97
CA GLU A 55 19.13 7.14 3.39
C GLU A 55 17.85 6.43 2.89
N PHE A 56 16.95 7.17 2.22
CA PHE A 56 15.69 6.66 1.72
C PHE A 56 15.69 6.52 0.20
N TYR A 57 14.89 5.59 -0.29
CA TYR A 57 14.38 5.59 -1.65
C TYR A 57 12.95 6.11 -1.61
N VAL A 58 12.67 7.19 -2.35
CA VAL A 58 11.33 7.75 -2.48
C VAL A 58 10.71 7.22 -3.75
N ALA A 59 9.56 6.56 -3.64
CA ALA A 59 8.76 6.10 -4.77
C ALA A 59 7.54 7.00 -4.91
N ASP A 60 7.37 7.62 -6.08
CA ASP A 60 6.16 8.34 -6.45
C ASP A 60 5.19 7.35 -7.10
N VAL A 61 4.07 7.09 -6.43
CA VAL A 61 3.16 6.00 -6.76
C VAL A 61 1.76 6.54 -7.02
N ARG A 62 1.17 6.13 -8.14
CA ARG A 62 -0.26 6.27 -8.39
C ARG A 62 -0.96 4.98 -8.00
N TYR A 63 -2.06 5.08 -7.25
CA TYR A 63 -2.84 3.92 -6.83
C TYR A 63 -4.33 4.19 -6.91
N GLU A 64 -5.12 3.13 -7.11
CA GLU A 64 -6.57 3.18 -7.10
C GLU A 64 -7.12 2.49 -5.86
N LEU A 65 -7.93 3.23 -5.12
CA LEU A 65 -8.69 2.75 -3.97
C LEU A 65 -10.08 2.32 -4.43
N GLU A 66 -10.60 1.22 -3.90
CA GLU A 66 -12.00 0.82 -4.00
C GLU A 66 -12.64 0.79 -2.60
N PHE A 67 -13.76 1.49 -2.42
CA PHE A 67 -14.55 1.47 -1.20
C PHE A 67 -15.38 0.17 -1.14
N LEU A 68 -15.20 -0.62 -0.09
CA LEU A 68 -15.90 -1.91 0.11
C LEU A 68 -17.27 -1.76 0.77
N THR A 69 -17.55 -0.58 1.30
CA THR A 69 -18.80 -0.20 1.98
C THR A 69 -19.16 1.24 1.63
N ASP A 70 -20.40 1.64 1.87
CA ASP A 70 -20.85 3.02 1.71
C ASP A 70 -20.72 3.83 3.01
N TYR A 71 -20.72 5.15 2.88
CA TYR A 71 -20.57 6.09 3.99
C TYR A 71 -21.58 5.85 5.11
N LYS A 72 -22.85 5.57 4.77
CA LYS A 72 -23.91 5.41 5.76
C LYS A 72 -23.68 4.14 6.56
N THR A 73 -23.50 3.00 5.88
CA THR A 73 -23.26 1.70 6.49
C THR A 73 -22.02 1.74 7.39
N PHE A 74 -20.93 2.36 6.94
CA PHE A 74 -19.72 2.51 7.76
C PHE A 74 -19.92 3.45 8.97
N SER A 75 -20.66 4.56 8.79
CA SER A 75 -20.96 5.47 9.90
C SER A 75 -21.86 4.84 10.96
N GLU A 76 -22.68 3.86 10.59
CA GLU A 76 -23.51 3.08 11.49
C GLU A 76 -22.67 2.03 12.24
N SER A 77 -21.77 1.31 11.55
CA SER A 77 -20.88 0.34 12.19
C SER A 77 -19.97 0.97 13.26
N LEU A 78 -19.51 2.20 13.04
CA LEU A 78 -18.71 2.93 14.05
C LEU A 78 -19.49 3.33 15.31
N LYS A 79 -20.82 3.38 15.27
CA LYS A 79 -21.65 3.67 16.45
C LYS A 79 -21.90 2.45 17.31
N ASP A 80 -21.90 1.27 16.69
CA ASP A 80 -22.16 -0.01 17.34
C ASP A 80 -20.88 -0.67 17.88
N GLU A 81 -19.70 -0.25 17.41
CA GLU A 81 -18.42 -0.69 17.94
C GLU A 81 -18.10 -0.05 19.30
N THR A 82 -17.85 -0.88 20.31
CA THR A 82 -17.28 -0.44 21.58
C THR A 82 -15.84 0.05 21.36
N PRO A 83 -15.37 1.08 22.11
CA PRO A 83 -14.04 1.68 21.95
C PRO A 83 -12.83 0.75 22.20
N ASP A 84 -13.07 -0.54 22.46
CA ASP A 84 -12.07 -1.57 22.73
C ASP A 84 -11.60 -2.30 21.45
N SER A 85 -12.20 -1.98 20.29
CA SER A 85 -11.78 -2.47 18.97
C SER A 85 -10.57 -1.66 18.45
N LEU A 86 -9.52 -2.35 17.98
CA LEU A 86 -8.34 -1.72 17.35
C LEU A 86 -8.70 -0.90 16.11
N VAL A 87 -9.84 -1.20 15.46
CA VAL A 87 -10.41 -0.44 14.34
C VAL A 87 -11.05 0.85 14.85
N GLY A 88 -11.75 0.81 16.00
CA GLY A 88 -12.31 1.97 16.68
C GLY A 88 -11.27 2.97 17.20
N SER A 89 -10.04 2.53 17.48
CA SER A 89 -8.92 3.41 17.85
C SER A 89 -8.31 4.17 16.65
N PHE A 90 -8.25 3.55 15.46
CA PHE A 90 -7.74 4.20 14.24
C PHE A 90 -8.81 5.07 13.55
N PHE A 91 -10.06 4.62 13.57
CA PHE A 91 -11.23 5.30 13.03
C PHE A 91 -12.18 5.75 14.12
N SER A 92 -11.65 6.44 15.13
CA SER A 92 -12.45 7.34 15.96
C SER A 92 -13.27 8.28 15.04
N GLY A 93 -14.33 8.94 15.54
CA GLY A 93 -15.16 9.85 14.72
C GLY A 93 -14.37 10.89 13.89
N PHE A 94 -13.12 11.17 14.27
CA PHE A 94 -12.17 11.98 13.51
C PHE A 94 -11.73 11.34 12.17
N GLY A 95 -11.50 10.03 12.12
CA GLY A 95 -11.14 9.31 10.90
C GLY A 95 -12.26 9.32 9.85
N LEU A 96 -13.52 9.12 10.28
CA LEU A 96 -14.68 9.26 9.39
C LEU A 96 -14.82 10.69 8.85
N LEU A 97 -14.63 11.69 9.71
CA LEU A 97 -14.68 13.09 9.30
C LEU A 97 -13.60 13.40 8.25
N ALA A 98 -12.35 12.99 8.48
CA ALA A 98 -11.25 13.19 7.54
C ALA A 98 -11.54 12.53 6.18
N LEU A 99 -12.04 11.30 6.18
CA LEU A 99 -12.45 10.61 4.96
C LEU A 99 -13.59 11.32 4.23
N SER A 100 -14.57 11.84 4.98
CA SER A 100 -15.69 12.60 4.39
C SER A 100 -15.23 13.93 3.77
N MET A 101 -14.19 14.55 4.33
CA MET A 101 -13.60 15.77 3.79
C MET A 101 -12.79 15.49 2.52
N GLN A 102 -12.08 14.36 2.48
CA GLN A 102 -11.25 13.97 1.33
C GLN A 102 -12.09 13.41 0.17
N TYR A 103 -13.03 12.53 0.48
CA TYR A 103 -13.75 11.74 -0.53
C TYR A 103 -15.25 12.06 -0.63
N GLY A 104 -15.76 12.91 0.26
CA GLY A 104 -17.20 13.13 0.38
C GLY A 104 -17.92 11.91 0.96
N LYS A 105 -19.21 11.81 0.66
CA LYS A 105 -20.01 10.62 0.99
C LYS A 105 -19.71 9.55 -0.06
N PHE A 106 -18.81 8.64 0.27
CA PHE A 106 -18.42 7.57 -0.62
C PHE A 106 -19.49 6.47 -0.74
N GLU A 107 -19.52 5.84 -1.92
CA GLU A 107 -20.39 4.71 -2.23
C GLU A 107 -19.62 3.40 -2.29
N LYS A 108 -20.30 2.28 -2.04
CA LYS A 108 -19.71 0.96 -2.21
C LYS A 108 -19.35 0.72 -3.68
N GLY A 109 -18.13 0.25 -3.92
CA GLY A 109 -17.54 0.05 -5.25
C GLY A 109 -17.01 1.33 -5.88
N GLN A 110 -17.13 2.50 -5.21
CA GLN A 110 -16.54 3.73 -5.70
C GLN A 110 -15.02 3.56 -5.79
N LYS A 111 -14.46 4.02 -6.90
CA LYS A 111 -13.04 4.02 -7.16
C LYS A 111 -12.48 5.44 -7.15
N VAL A 112 -11.32 5.61 -6.51
CA VAL A 112 -10.62 6.89 -6.46
C VAL A 112 -9.15 6.68 -6.75
N THR A 113 -8.61 7.45 -7.68
CA THR A 113 -7.18 7.47 -7.99
C THR A 113 -6.47 8.50 -7.13
N GLU A 114 -5.39 8.07 -6.48
CA GLU A 114 -4.53 8.88 -5.64
C GLU A 114 -3.09 8.83 -6.17
N ARG A 115 -2.29 9.81 -5.77
CA ARG A 115 -0.85 9.84 -6.00
C ARG A 115 -0.14 10.30 -4.74
N ALA A 116 0.81 9.52 -4.28
CA ALA A 116 1.59 9.85 -3.08
C ALA A 116 3.03 9.35 -3.20
N GLU A 117 3.89 9.97 -2.42
CA GLU A 117 5.27 9.53 -2.23
C GLU A 117 5.35 8.57 -1.05
N PHE A 118 6.08 7.47 -1.24
CA PHE A 118 6.33 6.44 -0.22
C PHE A 118 7.83 6.32 -0.02
N ARG A 119 8.28 6.35 1.23
CA ARG A 119 9.69 6.35 1.57
C ARG A 119 10.10 4.97 2.05
N PHE A 120 11.14 4.42 1.42
CA PHE A 120 11.68 3.12 1.76
C PHE A 120 13.07 3.26 2.33
N ARG A 121 13.37 2.53 3.40
CA ARG A 121 14.72 2.44 3.99
C ARG A 121 15.31 1.07 3.68
N ASP A 122 16.57 1.05 3.27
CA ASP A 122 17.32 -0.19 3.13
C ASP A 122 17.75 -0.69 4.51
N THR A 123 17.47 -1.95 4.81
CA THR A 123 17.78 -2.58 6.10
C THR A 123 18.49 -3.92 5.87
N GLU A 124 19.04 -4.52 6.93
CA GLU A 124 19.62 -5.87 6.85
C GLU A 124 18.61 -6.93 6.38
N ASN A 125 17.30 -6.66 6.56
CA ASN A 125 16.21 -7.54 6.12
C ASN A 125 15.63 -7.13 4.75
N GLY A 126 16.31 -6.25 4.01
CA GLY A 126 15.86 -5.68 2.75
C GLY A 126 15.12 -4.35 2.91
N TRP A 127 14.52 -3.88 1.81
CA TRP A 127 13.79 -2.62 1.79
C TRP A 127 12.51 -2.69 2.61
N GLN A 128 12.29 -1.68 3.44
CA GLN A 128 11.09 -1.56 4.27
C GLN A 128 10.46 -0.18 4.10
N LEU A 129 9.13 -0.13 4.07
CA LEU A 129 8.38 1.13 4.08
C LEU A 129 8.63 1.84 5.42
N ALA A 130 9.13 3.06 5.33
CA ALA A 130 9.43 3.92 6.48
C ALA A 130 8.29 4.91 6.75
N ASP A 131 7.70 5.49 5.69
CA ASP A 131 6.57 6.43 5.74
C ASP A 131 5.74 6.34 4.44
#